data_AF-A0A7S0JCX8-F1
#
_entry.id   AF-A0A7S0JCX8-F1
#
_cell.length_a   1.000
_cell.length_b   1.000
_cell.length_c   1.000
_cell.angle_alpha   90.00
_cell.angle_beta   90.00
_cell.angle_gamma   90.00
#
_symmetry.space_group_name_H-M   'P 1'
#
loop_
_entity.id
_entity.type
_entity.pdbx_description
1 polymer ?
#
loop_
_entity_poly.entity_id
_entity_poly.type
_entity_poly.pdbx_seq_one_letter_code
_entity_poly.pdbx_strand_id
1 'polypeptide(L)'
;TSGFKQHLTYLVGTMATLSLQVYGCCKSQFLKEQHVDLSLEVPGSAHNQLQNAYSFVPPSLQSQKALHMEFGVREGGSINMMANYTGAKVRWDGFDSFQGLPKNIRANGIAGWHEKRYTTQGRLPTVPKHVHLHAGWFNETLPPFLDKQLALGRGQVAFMNMDADLYVSTITVFDAVFSRCMHRNGTVISFDELFGTKDILAHEWRALNEAAGRYNFSFHFISFARTQSSRFARAAVQIHSCGVQCSQC
;
A
#
# COMPACT_ATOMS: atom_id res chain seq x y z
N THR A 1 -45.62 50.76 37.58
CA THR A 1 -45.63 49.34 37.15
C THR A 1 -44.34 48.70 37.61
N SER A 2 -44.44 47.91 38.68
CA SER A 2 -43.45 46.96 39.20
C SER A 2 -43.06 45.93 38.13
N GLY A 3 -41.92 45.25 38.16
CA GLY A 3 -40.93 45.12 39.22
C GLY A 3 -39.71 44.31 38.75
N PHE A 4 -38.73 44.27 39.65
CA PHE A 4 -37.43 43.59 39.58
C PHE A 4 -37.47 42.30 40.44
N LYS A 5 -36.48 41.39 40.23
CA LYS A 5 -36.09 40.16 41.00
C LYS A 5 -36.79 38.85 40.60
N GLN A 6 -36.21 37.65 40.76
CA GLN A 6 -34.86 37.04 40.71
C GLN A 6 -35.09 35.51 40.91
N HIS A 7 -34.09 34.67 40.59
CA HIS A 7 -33.86 33.25 41.00
C HIS A 7 -34.46 32.10 40.16
N LEU A 8 -33.61 31.27 39.49
CA LEU A 8 -32.91 30.03 39.94
C LEU A 8 -33.92 28.88 40.19
N THR A 9 -33.89 27.68 39.57
CA THR A 9 -32.83 26.64 39.59
C THR A 9 -33.25 25.43 38.71
N TYR A 10 -32.30 24.84 37.99
CA TYR A 10 -32.13 23.45 37.46
C TYR A 10 -33.33 22.52 37.14
N LEU A 11 -33.26 21.90 35.95
CA LEU A 11 -33.45 20.45 35.82
C LEU A 11 -32.46 19.85 34.80
N VAL A 12 -31.85 18.76 35.26
CA VAL A 12 -30.71 18.01 34.74
C VAL A 12 -31.14 17.02 33.64
N GLY A 13 -30.24 16.80 32.67
CA GLY A 13 -30.12 15.54 31.92
C GLY A 13 -31.07 15.42 30.71
N THR A 14 -30.61 15.15 29.50
CA THR A 14 -29.60 14.15 29.11
C THR A 14 -28.74 14.69 27.96
N MET A 15 -27.44 14.85 28.22
CA MET A 15 -26.45 14.90 27.15
C MET A 15 -26.45 13.54 26.46
N ALA A 16 -26.89 13.50 25.20
CA ALA A 16 -26.64 12.36 24.33
C ALA A 16 -25.12 12.26 24.12
N THR A 17 -24.45 11.47 24.95
CA THR A 17 -23.10 11.00 24.67
C THR A 17 -23.18 9.95 23.57
N LEU A 18 -23.21 10.42 22.32
CA LEU A 18 -22.59 9.67 21.23
C LEU A 18 -21.25 10.32 20.93
N SER A 19 -20.22 9.87 21.64
CA SER A 19 -18.85 9.99 21.16
C SER A 19 -18.68 9.07 19.95
N LEU A 20 -19.17 9.48 18.78
CA LEU A 20 -18.66 8.94 17.53
C LEU A 20 -17.29 9.59 17.31
N GLN A 21 -16.23 8.91 17.76
CA GLN A 21 -14.92 9.13 17.19
C GLN A 21 -15.03 8.81 15.70
N VAL A 22 -15.18 9.84 14.88
CA VAL A 22 -15.22 9.71 13.43
C VAL A 22 -13.79 9.42 12.96
N TYR A 23 -13.40 8.14 12.99
CA TYR A 23 -12.19 7.63 12.34
C TYR A 23 -12.21 7.80 10.79
N GLY A 24 -13.23 8.49 10.26
CA GLY A 24 -13.42 8.79 8.85
C GLY A 24 -13.22 10.26 8.42
N CYS A 25 -12.91 11.21 9.32
CA CYS A 25 -12.79 12.63 8.89
C CYS A 25 -11.67 12.81 7.86
N CYS A 26 -10.54 12.11 8.04
CA CYS A 26 -9.40 12.16 7.12
C CYS A 26 -9.59 11.28 5.87
N LYS A 27 -10.34 10.17 5.95
CA LYS A 27 -10.53 9.25 4.81
C LYS A 27 -11.37 9.86 3.69
N SER A 28 -12.55 10.36 4.03
CA SER A 28 -13.45 10.97 3.03
C SER A 28 -12.88 12.28 2.49
N GLN A 29 -12.21 13.06 3.36
CA GLN A 29 -11.52 14.28 2.95
C GLN A 29 -10.37 13.97 1.96
N PHE A 30 -9.53 12.99 2.27
CA PHE A 30 -8.45 12.56 1.38
C PHE A 30 -8.98 12.17 -0.01
N LEU A 31 -10.00 11.31 -0.08
CA LEU A 31 -10.58 10.89 -1.37
C LEU A 31 -11.10 12.10 -2.17
N LYS A 32 -11.73 13.07 -1.49
CA LYS A 32 -12.22 14.30 -2.13
C LYS A 32 -11.07 15.17 -2.64
N GLU A 33 -10.01 15.36 -1.86
CA GLU A 33 -8.82 16.15 -2.22
C GLU A 33 -8.06 15.52 -3.40
N GLN A 34 -8.04 14.19 -3.46
CA GLN A 34 -7.43 13.44 -4.57
C GLN A 34 -8.37 13.23 -5.76
N HIS A 35 -9.58 13.79 -5.72
CA HIS A 35 -10.61 13.63 -6.75
C HIS A 35 -10.89 12.17 -7.12
N VAL A 36 -10.85 11.26 -6.15
CA VAL A 36 -11.09 9.83 -6.36
C VAL A 36 -12.58 9.58 -6.58
N ASP A 37 -12.91 8.90 -7.69
CA ASP A 37 -14.27 8.42 -7.93
C ASP A 37 -14.65 7.38 -6.87
N LEU A 38 -15.71 7.67 -6.11
CA LEU A 38 -16.20 6.80 -5.05
C LEU A 38 -16.80 5.48 -5.58
N SER A 39 -17.07 5.39 -6.89
CA SER A 39 -17.47 4.13 -7.54
C SER A 39 -16.34 3.07 -7.53
N LEU A 40 -15.09 3.48 -7.29
CA LEU A 40 -13.93 2.60 -7.18
C LEU A 40 -13.82 1.90 -5.80
N GLU A 41 -14.78 2.11 -4.89
CA GLU A 41 -14.80 1.41 -3.62
C GLU A 41 -15.09 -0.08 -3.81
N VAL A 42 -14.17 -0.93 -3.36
CA VAL A 42 -14.31 -2.39 -3.41
C VAL A 42 -14.83 -2.88 -2.05
N PRO A 43 -16.07 -3.40 -1.99
CA PRO A 43 -16.59 -3.98 -0.77
C PRO A 43 -15.90 -5.33 -0.47
N GLY A 44 -15.94 -5.72 0.80
CA GLY A 44 -15.47 -7.04 1.24
C GLY A 44 -14.11 -7.00 1.92
N SER A 45 -13.32 -8.06 1.70
CA SER A 45 -12.04 -8.28 2.37
C SER A 45 -10.87 -7.59 1.67
N ALA A 46 -9.73 -7.54 2.36
CA ALA A 46 -8.46 -7.13 1.74
C ALA A 46 -8.14 -7.95 0.48
N HIS A 47 -8.48 -9.25 0.47
CA HIS A 47 -8.28 -10.10 -0.71
C HIS A 47 -9.12 -9.66 -1.91
N ASN A 48 -10.36 -9.21 -1.68
CA ASN A 48 -11.22 -8.72 -2.75
C ASN A 48 -10.63 -7.47 -3.41
N GLN A 49 -10.12 -6.54 -2.62
CA GLN A 49 -9.48 -5.33 -3.14
C GLN A 49 -8.18 -5.67 -3.88
N LEU A 50 -7.36 -6.60 -3.37
CA LEU A 50 -6.10 -6.97 -4.01
C LEU A 50 -6.32 -7.70 -5.35
N GLN A 51 -7.30 -8.60 -5.41
CA GLN A 51 -7.71 -9.25 -6.67
C GLN A 51 -8.30 -8.25 -7.65
N ASN A 52 -9.11 -7.29 -7.17
CA ASN A 52 -9.64 -6.22 -7.99
C ASN A 52 -8.51 -5.33 -8.54
N ALA A 53 -7.52 -4.95 -7.74
CA ALA A 53 -6.37 -4.20 -8.22
C ALA A 53 -5.64 -4.97 -9.34
N TYR A 54 -5.42 -6.28 -9.16
CA TYR A 54 -4.75 -7.11 -10.16
C TYR A 54 -5.50 -7.18 -11.49
N SER A 55 -6.84 -7.11 -11.50
CA SER A 55 -7.61 -7.15 -12.75
C SER A 55 -7.36 -5.95 -13.67
N PHE A 56 -6.77 -4.87 -13.16
CA PHE A 56 -6.35 -3.72 -13.97
C PHE A 56 -5.00 -3.92 -14.68
N VAL A 57 -4.25 -5.00 -14.39
CA VAL A 57 -3.01 -5.30 -15.12
C VAL A 57 -3.34 -5.56 -16.59
N PRO A 58 -2.87 -4.70 -17.53
CA PRO A 58 -3.27 -4.79 -18.93
C PRO A 58 -2.66 -6.02 -19.62
N PRO A 59 -3.25 -6.50 -20.73
CA PRO A 59 -2.72 -7.64 -21.48
C PRO A 59 -1.23 -7.51 -21.87
N SER A 60 -0.74 -6.30 -22.13
CA SER A 60 0.67 -6.01 -22.43
C SER A 60 1.64 -6.31 -21.28
N LEU A 61 1.12 -6.44 -20.04
CA LEU A 61 1.87 -6.77 -18.83
C LEU A 61 1.54 -8.16 -18.28
N GLN A 62 0.77 -8.99 -18.99
CA GLN A 62 0.43 -10.36 -18.55
C GLN A 62 1.41 -11.44 -19.07
N SER A 63 2.55 -11.03 -19.63
CA SER A 63 3.56 -11.97 -20.12
C SER A 63 4.29 -12.68 -18.97
N GLN A 64 4.84 -13.87 -19.24
CA GLN A 64 5.69 -14.60 -18.27
C GLN A 64 7.00 -13.87 -17.91
N LYS A 65 7.34 -12.78 -18.61
CA LYS A 65 8.52 -11.94 -18.32
C LYS A 65 8.19 -10.78 -17.39
N ALA A 66 6.91 -10.51 -17.15
CA ALA A 66 6.49 -9.41 -16.29
C ALA A 66 6.59 -9.80 -14.81
N LEU A 67 7.00 -8.84 -13.98
CA LEU A 67 7.24 -9.06 -12.56
C LEU A 67 5.96 -8.82 -11.76
N HIS A 68 5.68 -9.77 -10.86
CA HIS A 68 4.63 -9.68 -9.85
C HIS A 68 5.31 -9.81 -8.50
N MET A 69 5.24 -8.76 -7.69
CA MET A 69 6.03 -8.65 -6.48
C MET A 69 5.16 -8.31 -5.28
N GLU A 70 5.53 -8.82 -4.11
CA GLU A 70 4.98 -8.40 -2.82
C GLU A 70 6.12 -7.94 -1.90
N PHE A 71 5.91 -6.82 -1.21
CA PHE A 71 6.85 -6.23 -0.26
C PHE A 71 6.20 -6.20 1.12
N GLY A 72 6.71 -7.01 2.05
CA GLY A 72 6.00 -7.34 3.29
C GLY A 72 5.16 -8.61 3.12
N VAL A 73 5.78 -9.76 3.37
CA VAL A 73 5.18 -11.09 3.15
C VAL A 73 4.72 -11.71 4.47
N ARG A 74 5.49 -11.52 5.55
CA ARG A 74 5.25 -12.09 6.89
C ARG A 74 4.92 -13.59 6.85
N GLU A 75 3.65 -13.95 7.04
CA GLU A 75 3.14 -15.32 7.12
C GLU A 75 2.70 -15.86 5.73
N GLY A 76 2.84 -15.06 4.67
CA GLY A 76 2.58 -15.45 3.29
C GLY A 76 1.11 -15.43 2.90
N GLY A 77 0.23 -14.79 3.67
CA GLY A 77 -1.21 -14.80 3.44
C GLY A 77 -1.61 -14.24 2.07
N SER A 78 -1.22 -13.00 1.79
CA SER A 78 -1.53 -12.29 0.54
C SER A 78 -0.78 -12.87 -0.66
N ILE A 79 0.54 -13.12 -0.58
CA ILE A 79 1.27 -13.74 -1.70
C ILE A 79 0.74 -15.12 -2.07
N ASN A 80 0.37 -15.96 -1.10
CA ASN A 80 -0.20 -17.28 -1.40
C ASN A 80 -1.58 -17.16 -2.04
N MET A 81 -2.42 -16.26 -1.53
CA MET A 81 -3.72 -15.98 -2.11
C MET A 81 -3.59 -15.51 -3.56
N MET A 82 -2.71 -14.55 -3.82
CA MET A 82 -2.49 -14.02 -5.17
C MET A 82 -1.85 -15.05 -6.10
N ALA A 83 -0.83 -15.77 -5.65
CA ALA A 83 -0.19 -16.81 -6.44
C ALA A 83 -1.17 -17.94 -6.83
N ASN A 84 -2.13 -18.26 -5.96
CA ASN A 84 -3.19 -19.21 -6.28
C ASN A 84 -4.22 -18.60 -7.26
N TYR A 85 -4.61 -17.35 -7.04
CA TYR A 85 -5.55 -16.63 -7.91
C TYR A 85 -5.05 -16.50 -9.35
N THR A 86 -3.77 -16.16 -9.53
CA THR A 86 -3.17 -15.98 -10.87
C THR A 86 -2.75 -17.29 -11.53
N GLY A 87 -2.69 -18.38 -10.76
CA GLY A 87 -2.27 -19.70 -11.21
C GLY A 87 -0.76 -19.83 -11.47
N ALA A 88 -0.32 -21.08 -11.68
CA ALA A 88 1.09 -21.47 -11.73
C ALA A 88 1.90 -20.89 -12.93
N LYS A 89 1.23 -20.27 -13.91
CA LYS A 89 1.90 -19.61 -15.05
C LYS A 89 2.47 -18.25 -14.68
N VAL A 90 2.00 -17.65 -13.58
CA VAL A 90 2.43 -16.34 -13.10
C VAL A 90 3.38 -16.55 -11.92
N ARG A 91 4.63 -16.16 -12.09
CA ARG A 91 5.63 -16.17 -11.02
C ARG A 91 5.38 -14.99 -10.08
N TRP A 92 5.52 -15.24 -8.78
CA TRP A 92 5.52 -14.20 -7.74
C TRP A 92 6.86 -14.16 -7.02
N ASP A 93 7.34 -12.95 -6.70
CA ASP A 93 8.56 -12.70 -5.94
C ASP A 93 8.20 -11.90 -4.67
N GLY A 94 8.35 -12.53 -3.50
CA GLY A 94 8.03 -11.94 -2.20
C GLY A 94 9.29 -11.49 -1.47
N PHE A 95 9.32 -10.23 -1.02
CA PHE A 95 10.44 -9.63 -0.30
C PHE A 95 10.03 -9.35 1.15
N ASP A 96 10.82 -9.79 2.11
CA ASP A 96 10.62 -9.50 3.52
C ASP A 96 11.92 -9.74 4.29
N SER A 97 12.14 -9.00 5.37
CA SER A 97 13.25 -9.29 6.29
C SER A 97 13.01 -10.58 7.07
N PHE A 98 11.74 -10.95 7.29
CA PHE A 98 11.24 -11.95 8.23
C PHE A 98 11.65 -11.68 9.69
N GLN A 99 12.25 -10.52 9.93
CA GLN A 99 12.72 -10.02 11.21
C GLN A 99 11.81 -8.94 11.79
N GLY A 100 10.77 -8.54 11.03
CA GLY A 100 9.83 -7.48 11.39
C GLY A 100 10.35 -6.09 11.04
N LEU A 101 9.65 -5.07 11.56
CA LEU A 101 10.00 -3.67 11.33
C LEU A 101 11.43 -3.34 11.82
N PRO A 102 12.17 -2.47 11.09
CA PRO A 102 13.57 -2.17 11.39
C PRO A 102 13.76 -1.45 12.74
N LYS A 103 15.01 -1.25 13.14
CA LYS A 103 15.34 -0.40 14.29
C LYS A 103 15.02 1.07 14.03
N ASN A 104 14.79 1.83 15.11
CA ASN A 104 14.62 3.30 15.07
C ASN A 104 13.54 3.79 14.11
N ILE A 105 12.44 3.05 13.98
CA ILE A 105 11.36 3.45 13.09
C ILE A 105 10.80 4.82 13.51
N ARG A 106 10.58 5.67 12.52
CA ARG A 106 9.80 6.90 12.70
C ARG A 106 8.35 6.58 12.42
N ALA A 107 7.66 6.03 13.42
CA ALA A 107 6.26 5.63 13.31
C ALA A 107 5.25 6.80 13.29
N ASN A 108 5.71 8.06 13.39
CA ASN A 108 4.87 9.26 13.38
C ASN A 108 3.66 9.17 14.32
N GLY A 109 3.82 8.56 15.51
CA GLY A 109 2.74 8.40 16.49
C GLY A 109 1.77 7.24 16.22
N ILE A 110 2.02 6.40 15.22
CA ILE A 110 1.20 5.22 14.93
C ILE A 110 1.42 4.15 16.01
N ALA A 111 0.45 4.05 16.91
CA ALA A 111 0.42 3.02 17.94
C ALA A 111 0.47 1.61 17.33
N GLY A 112 1.38 0.77 17.83
CA GLY A 112 1.55 -0.62 17.37
C GLY A 112 2.72 -0.81 16.40
N TRP A 113 3.25 0.25 15.79
CA TRP A 113 4.49 0.19 15.05
C TRP A 113 5.67 0.39 15.99
N HIS A 114 6.49 -0.63 16.13
CA HIS A 114 7.75 -0.62 16.88
C HIS A 114 8.71 -1.66 16.28
N GLU A 115 10.00 -1.56 16.63
CA GLU A 115 11.03 -2.52 16.20
C GLU A 115 10.56 -3.97 16.38
N LYS A 116 10.85 -4.84 15.40
CA LYS A 116 10.48 -6.27 15.37
C LYS A 116 8.99 -6.57 15.36
N ARG A 117 8.12 -5.56 15.32
CA ARG A 117 6.70 -5.81 15.02
C ARG A 117 6.59 -6.58 13.70
N TYR A 118 5.67 -7.54 13.66
CA TYR A 118 5.45 -8.46 12.53
C TYR A 118 6.58 -9.46 12.24
N THR A 119 7.55 -9.61 13.14
CA THR A 119 8.59 -10.65 13.00
C THR A 119 8.01 -12.06 12.95
N THR A 120 8.53 -12.90 12.07
CA THR A 120 8.34 -14.36 12.08
C THR A 120 9.55 -15.08 12.70
N GLN A 121 10.45 -14.33 13.34
CA GLN A 121 11.72 -14.82 13.89
C GLN A 121 12.60 -15.48 12.83
N GLY A 122 12.55 -14.96 11.59
CA GLY A 122 13.29 -15.50 10.45
C GLY A 122 12.66 -16.75 9.81
N ARG A 123 11.50 -17.22 10.30
CA ARG A 123 10.81 -18.36 9.71
C ARG A 123 10.12 -17.95 8.41
N LEU A 124 10.50 -18.60 7.31
CA LEU A 124 9.84 -18.43 6.03
C LEU A 124 8.49 -19.16 6.01
N PRO A 125 7.44 -18.56 5.42
CA PRO A 125 6.17 -19.24 5.22
C PRO A 125 6.26 -20.32 4.14
N THR A 126 5.35 -21.29 4.21
CA THR A 126 5.15 -22.24 3.11
C THR A 126 4.47 -21.54 1.95
N VAL A 127 5.05 -21.66 0.75
CA VAL A 127 4.53 -21.03 -0.48
C VAL A 127 4.50 -22.00 -1.66
N PRO A 128 3.64 -21.79 -2.68
CA PRO A 128 3.65 -22.55 -3.92
C PRO A 128 4.99 -22.50 -4.66
N LYS A 129 5.26 -23.50 -5.52
CA LYS A 129 6.53 -23.62 -6.26
C LYS A 129 6.85 -22.44 -7.19
N HIS A 130 5.83 -21.72 -7.65
CA HIS A 130 5.98 -20.53 -8.50
C HIS A 130 6.15 -19.22 -7.72
N VAL A 131 6.19 -19.29 -6.39
CA VAL A 131 6.52 -18.19 -5.49
C VAL A 131 7.98 -18.30 -5.04
N HIS A 132 8.71 -17.20 -5.09
CA HIS A 132 10.11 -17.12 -4.67
C HIS A 132 10.25 -16.08 -3.57
N LEU A 133 10.78 -16.48 -2.42
CA LEU A 133 10.98 -15.60 -1.28
C LEU A 133 12.41 -15.07 -1.24
N HIS A 134 12.55 -13.77 -1.01
CA HIS A 134 13.81 -13.05 -0.90
C HIS A 134 13.94 -12.53 0.52
N ALA A 135 14.60 -13.30 1.38
CA ALA A 135 14.79 -13.00 2.79
C ALA A 135 15.92 -11.99 3.01
N GLY A 136 15.59 -10.83 3.58
CA GLY A 136 16.53 -9.75 3.87
C GLY A 136 15.90 -8.38 3.70
N TRP A 137 16.63 -7.32 4.04
CA TRP A 137 16.12 -5.95 3.91
C TRP A 137 15.97 -5.56 2.44
N PHE A 138 14.98 -4.72 2.11
CA PHE A 138 14.68 -4.35 0.72
C PHE A 138 15.88 -3.75 -0.02
N ASN A 139 16.69 -2.92 0.65
CA ASN A 139 17.90 -2.33 0.08
C ASN A 139 19.00 -3.36 -0.25
N GLU A 140 18.94 -4.54 0.35
CA GLU A 140 19.93 -5.61 0.15
C GLU A 140 19.46 -6.64 -0.88
N THR A 141 18.17 -6.97 -0.87
CA THR A 141 17.61 -8.07 -1.67
C THR A 141 17.06 -7.62 -3.01
N LEU A 142 16.41 -6.46 -3.07
CA LEU A 142 15.70 -6.01 -4.27
C LEU A 142 16.64 -5.55 -5.39
N PRO A 143 17.67 -4.69 -5.18
CA PRO A 143 18.56 -4.26 -6.24
C PRO A 143 19.22 -5.41 -7.03
N PRO A 144 19.90 -6.39 -6.40
CA PRO A 144 20.53 -7.48 -7.15
C PRO A 144 19.51 -8.37 -7.86
N PHE A 145 18.30 -8.53 -7.31
CA PHE A 145 17.21 -9.24 -8.00
C PHE A 145 16.80 -8.51 -9.28
N LEU A 146 16.55 -7.20 -9.21
CA LEU A 146 16.12 -6.39 -10.35
C LEU A 146 17.19 -6.35 -11.45
N ASP A 147 18.46 -6.18 -11.08
CA ASP A 147 19.59 -6.19 -12.02
C ASP A 147 19.68 -7.52 -12.76
N LYS A 148 19.46 -8.64 -12.06
CA LYS A 148 19.39 -9.97 -12.67
C LYS A 148 18.21 -10.12 -13.62
N GLN A 149 17.02 -9.62 -13.27
CA GLN A 149 15.87 -9.70 -14.18
C GLN A 149 16.10 -8.89 -15.46
N LEU A 150 16.65 -7.68 -15.34
CA LEU A 150 17.03 -6.83 -16.48
C LEU A 150 18.03 -7.51 -17.40
N ALA A 151 19.09 -8.10 -16.86
CA ALA A 151 20.09 -8.84 -17.63
C ALA A 151 19.49 -10.03 -18.41
N LEU A 152 18.39 -10.62 -17.92
CA LEU A 152 17.67 -11.70 -18.59
C LEU A 152 16.66 -11.21 -19.64
N GLY A 153 16.60 -9.91 -19.93
CA GLY A 153 15.58 -9.33 -20.81
C GLY A 153 14.16 -9.48 -20.25
N ARG A 154 14.04 -9.60 -18.93
CA ARG A 154 12.81 -9.46 -18.16
C ARG A 154 12.83 -8.08 -17.50
N GLY A 155 11.78 -7.72 -16.77
CA GLY A 155 11.89 -6.59 -15.85
C GLY A 155 10.88 -5.47 -16.00
N GLN A 156 9.74 -5.74 -16.65
CA GLN A 156 8.62 -4.81 -16.60
C GLN A 156 7.72 -5.23 -15.45
N VAL A 157 7.52 -4.33 -14.51
CA VAL A 157 6.67 -4.55 -13.35
C VAL A 157 5.22 -4.48 -13.79
N ALA A 158 4.52 -5.61 -13.71
CA ALA A 158 3.08 -5.68 -13.93
C ALA A 158 2.34 -5.23 -12.67
N PHE A 159 2.72 -5.81 -11.53
CA PHE A 159 2.00 -5.66 -10.28
C PHE A 159 2.95 -5.61 -9.09
N MET A 160 2.71 -4.67 -8.18
CA MET A 160 3.35 -4.60 -6.87
C MET A 160 2.28 -4.55 -5.78
N ASN A 161 2.28 -5.52 -4.87
CA ASN A 161 1.63 -5.36 -3.58
C ASN A 161 2.62 -4.71 -2.61
N MET A 162 2.38 -3.46 -2.23
CA MET A 162 3.18 -2.70 -1.29
C MET A 162 2.51 -2.77 0.10
N ASP A 163 3.08 -3.57 0.99
CA ASP A 163 2.62 -3.77 2.37
C ASP A 163 3.82 -3.58 3.31
N ALA A 164 4.53 -2.47 3.12
CA ALA A 164 5.83 -2.21 3.74
C ALA A 164 5.75 -1.33 5.00
N ASP A 165 4.54 -0.88 5.31
CA ASP A 165 4.10 0.08 6.33
C ASP A 165 4.78 1.46 6.29
N LEU A 166 6.12 1.49 6.28
CA LEU A 166 6.93 2.65 6.55
C LEU A 166 7.36 3.39 5.28
N TYR A 167 7.30 4.73 5.30
CA TYR A 167 7.92 5.61 4.29
C TYR A 167 9.30 5.12 3.83
N VAL A 168 10.21 4.85 4.77
CA VAL A 168 11.60 4.48 4.44
C VAL A 168 11.67 3.15 3.69
N SER A 169 10.79 2.21 4.02
CA SER A 169 10.69 0.92 3.35
C SER A 169 10.11 1.11 1.94
N THR A 170 8.99 1.82 1.83
CA THR A 170 8.30 2.06 0.56
C THR A 170 9.15 2.86 -0.42
N ILE A 171 9.80 3.95 0.02
CA ILE A 171 10.66 4.77 -0.85
C ILE A 171 11.91 3.99 -1.30
N THR A 172 12.46 3.11 -0.46
CA THR A 172 13.58 2.23 -0.84
C THR A 172 13.18 1.30 -1.99
N VAL A 173 11.98 0.72 -1.92
CA VAL A 173 11.46 -0.12 -3.01
C VAL A 173 11.24 0.70 -4.28
N PHE A 174 10.58 1.85 -4.17
CA PHE A 174 10.34 2.74 -5.31
C PHE A 174 11.62 3.24 -5.95
N ASP A 175 12.62 3.64 -5.15
CA ASP A 175 13.91 4.06 -5.66
C ASP A 175 14.61 2.92 -6.42
N ALA A 176 14.58 1.70 -5.90
CA ALA A 176 15.18 0.56 -6.58
C ALA A 176 14.49 0.23 -7.91
N VAL A 177 13.15 0.23 -7.95
CA VAL A 177 12.35 -0.12 -9.14
C VAL A 177 12.38 0.98 -10.20
N PHE A 178 12.14 2.23 -9.79
CA PHE A 178 11.92 3.32 -10.73
C PHE A 178 13.21 3.92 -11.29
N SER A 179 14.31 3.94 -10.53
CA SER A 179 15.63 4.32 -11.06
C SER A 179 16.15 3.38 -12.16
N ARG A 180 15.59 2.16 -12.22
CA ARG A 180 15.89 1.14 -13.24
C ARG A 180 14.91 1.15 -14.41
N CYS A 181 13.97 2.08 -14.45
CA CYS A 181 12.96 2.18 -15.51
C CYS A 181 12.14 0.90 -15.72
N MET A 182 11.85 0.20 -14.63
CA MET A 182 11.11 -1.07 -14.67
C MET A 182 9.58 -0.87 -14.61
N HIS A 183 9.12 0.34 -14.32
CA HIS A 183 7.71 0.72 -14.38
C HIS A 183 7.31 1.12 -15.80
N ARG A 184 6.02 0.97 -16.13
CA ARG A 184 5.44 1.36 -17.42
C ARG A 184 4.00 1.83 -17.26
N ASN A 185 3.45 2.40 -18.33
CA ASN A 185 2.01 2.60 -18.45
C ASN A 185 1.29 1.27 -18.22
N GLY A 186 0.34 1.26 -17.29
CA GLY A 186 -0.39 0.08 -16.86
C GLY A 186 0.19 -0.67 -15.68
N THR A 187 1.40 -0.33 -15.19
CA THR A 187 1.92 -0.88 -13.94
C THR A 187 0.94 -0.59 -12.80
N VAL A 188 0.52 -1.63 -12.09
CA VAL A 188 -0.39 -1.52 -10.95
C VAL A 188 0.39 -1.61 -9.65
N ILE A 189 0.06 -0.74 -8.70
CA ILE A 189 0.59 -0.73 -7.34
C ILE A 189 -0.59 -0.76 -6.37
N SER A 190 -0.68 -1.81 -5.56
CA SER A 190 -1.67 -1.95 -4.49
C SER A 190 -1.02 -1.69 -3.14
N PHE A 191 -1.76 -1.12 -2.20
CA PHE A 191 -1.28 -0.74 -0.87
C PHE A 191 -2.23 -1.23 0.21
N ASP A 192 -1.69 -1.81 1.30
CA ASP A 192 -2.53 -2.22 2.45
C ASP A 192 -3.03 -1.00 3.25
N GLU A 193 -2.27 0.10 3.25
CA GLU A 193 -2.55 1.27 4.08
C GLU A 193 -2.09 2.62 3.51
N LEU A 194 -2.49 2.90 2.27
CA LEU A 194 -2.12 4.16 1.60
C LEU A 194 -2.63 5.42 2.34
N PHE A 195 -3.85 5.39 2.89
CA PHE A 195 -4.48 6.57 3.49
C PHE A 195 -5.27 6.23 4.75
N GLY A 196 -5.68 7.24 5.52
CA GLY A 196 -6.42 6.98 6.75
C GLY A 196 -6.45 8.13 7.74
N THR A 197 -5.27 8.48 8.25
CA THR A 197 -5.03 9.63 9.14
C THR A 197 -3.84 10.43 8.63
N LYS A 198 -3.59 11.63 9.18
CA LYS A 198 -2.42 12.43 8.82
C LYS A 198 -1.10 11.68 9.04
N ASP A 199 -1.02 10.90 10.13
CA ASP A 199 0.16 10.10 10.43
C ASP A 199 0.37 9.00 9.38
N ILE A 200 -0.69 8.32 8.94
CA ILE A 200 -0.62 7.32 7.85
C ILE A 200 -0.15 7.95 6.54
N LEU A 201 -0.67 9.14 6.19
CA LEU A 201 -0.29 9.85 4.97
C LEU A 201 1.21 10.20 4.90
N ALA A 202 1.91 10.24 6.04
CA ALA A 202 3.35 10.46 6.09
C ALA A 202 4.19 9.25 5.66
N HIS A 203 3.56 8.11 5.37
CA HIS A 203 4.20 6.85 4.98
C HIS A 203 4.04 6.53 3.49
N GLU A 204 3.25 5.53 3.12
CA GLU A 204 3.19 5.01 1.75
C GLU A 204 2.70 6.06 0.75
N TRP A 205 1.71 6.88 1.14
CA TRP A 205 1.22 7.99 0.33
C TRP A 205 2.32 9.01 0.03
N ARG A 206 3.05 9.43 1.06
CA ARG A 206 4.19 10.35 0.90
C ARG A 206 5.24 9.75 -0.04
N ALA A 207 5.61 8.48 0.17
CA ALA A 207 6.60 7.81 -0.66
C ALA A 207 6.16 7.73 -2.13
N LEU A 208 4.88 7.42 -2.40
CA LEU A 208 4.33 7.38 -3.75
C LEU A 208 4.41 8.76 -4.44
N ASN A 209 4.02 9.83 -3.75
CA ASN A 209 4.04 11.19 -4.32
C ASN A 209 5.47 11.69 -4.58
N GLU A 210 6.38 11.46 -3.63
CA GLU A 210 7.78 11.83 -3.81
C GLU A 210 8.43 11.02 -4.95
N ALA A 211 8.13 9.72 -5.06
CA ALA A 211 8.61 8.88 -6.16
C ALA A 211 8.04 9.33 -7.52
N ALA A 212 6.74 9.65 -7.58
CA ALA A 212 6.09 10.16 -8.78
C ALA A 212 6.76 11.44 -9.29
N GLY A 213 7.06 12.39 -8.39
CA GLY A 213 7.80 13.60 -8.73
C GLY A 213 9.26 13.34 -9.12
N ARG A 214 9.96 12.46 -8.38
CA ARG A 214 11.38 12.14 -8.60
C ARG A 214 11.64 11.42 -9.91
N TYR A 215 10.78 10.46 -10.26
CA TYR A 215 10.91 9.61 -11.45
C TYR A 215 9.96 10.00 -12.58
N ASN A 216 9.29 11.14 -12.43
CA ASN A 216 8.44 11.78 -13.43
C ASN A 216 7.37 10.83 -14.00
N PHE A 217 6.65 10.11 -13.14
CA PHE A 217 5.48 9.32 -13.56
C PHE A 217 4.20 9.89 -12.94
N SER A 218 3.08 9.65 -13.61
CA SER A 218 1.76 9.98 -13.11
C SER A 218 0.92 8.72 -12.94
N PHE A 219 0.02 8.74 -11.97
CA PHE A 219 -0.85 7.61 -11.64
C PHE A 219 -2.29 8.08 -11.42
N HIS A 220 -3.24 7.17 -11.51
CA HIS A 220 -4.63 7.39 -11.10
C HIS A 220 -5.08 6.25 -10.18
N PHE A 221 -6.04 6.54 -9.30
CA PHE A 221 -6.65 5.52 -8.45
C PHE A 221 -7.51 4.58 -9.30
N ILE A 222 -7.39 3.28 -9.05
CA ILE A 222 -8.18 2.24 -9.74
C ILE A 222 -9.09 1.47 -8.78
N SER A 223 -8.76 1.46 -7.49
CA SER A 223 -9.61 0.87 -6.45
C SER A 223 -9.24 1.38 -5.07
N PHE A 224 -10.19 1.32 -4.14
CA PHE A 224 -9.90 1.52 -2.72
C PHE A 224 -10.86 0.72 -1.83
N ALA A 225 -10.50 0.50 -0.58
CA ALA A 225 -11.39 -0.10 0.40
C ALA A 225 -11.23 0.56 1.77
N ARG A 226 -12.36 1.00 2.35
CA ARG A 226 -12.40 1.58 3.70
C ARG A 226 -12.90 0.54 4.68
N THR A 227 -12.06 0.14 5.62
CA THR A 227 -12.56 -0.49 6.86
C THR A 227 -12.98 0.63 7.81
N GLN A 228 -14.27 0.78 8.07
CA GLN A 228 -14.81 1.91 8.87
C GLN A 228 -14.23 1.98 10.28
N SER A 229 -13.99 0.83 10.91
CA SER A 229 -13.38 0.72 12.25
C SER A 229 -11.86 0.82 12.26
N SER A 230 -11.21 0.73 11.10
CA SER A 230 -9.76 0.86 11.00
C SER A 230 -9.36 2.31 10.87
N ARG A 231 -8.16 2.66 11.34
CA ARG A 231 -7.52 3.94 10.99
C ARG A 231 -6.90 3.91 9.59
N PHE A 232 -6.63 2.72 9.05
CA PHE A 232 -6.00 2.49 7.75
C PHE A 232 -7.06 2.29 6.65
N ALA A 233 -6.69 2.56 5.41
CA ALA A 233 -7.49 2.30 4.23
C ALA A 233 -6.59 1.92 3.05
N ARG A 234 -7.07 0.94 2.29
CA ARG A 234 -6.39 0.33 1.14
C ARG A 234 -6.68 1.11 -0.11
N ALA A 235 -5.72 1.17 -1.01
CA ALA A 235 -5.94 1.68 -2.35
C ALA A 235 -5.00 1.02 -3.34
N ALA A 236 -5.40 1.00 -4.60
CA ALA A 236 -4.51 0.69 -5.70
C ALA A 236 -4.52 1.83 -6.71
N VAL A 237 -3.36 2.03 -7.31
CA VAL A 237 -3.14 3.00 -8.37
C VAL A 237 -2.57 2.31 -9.59
N GLN A 238 -2.83 2.88 -10.76
CA GLN A 238 -2.19 2.48 -12.01
C GLN A 238 -1.40 3.66 -12.57
N ILE A 239 -0.15 3.38 -12.96
CA ILE A 239 0.69 4.35 -13.68
C ILE A 239 0.08 4.57 -15.06
N HIS A 240 -0.24 5.83 -15.41
CA HIS A 240 -0.88 6.17 -16.69
C HIS A 240 0.02 6.96 -17.64
N SER A 241 1.08 7.58 -17.10
CA SER A 241 2.17 8.10 -17.93
C SER A 241 3.48 7.97 -17.17
N CYS A 242 4.58 7.74 -17.89
CA CYS A 242 5.92 7.96 -17.36
C CYS A 242 6.65 8.98 -18.22
N GLY A 243 7.65 9.61 -17.60
CA GLY A 243 8.51 10.58 -18.24
C GLY A 243 9.49 9.94 -19.21
N VAL A 244 9.95 10.75 -20.16
CA VAL A 244 10.90 10.39 -21.24
C VAL A 244 12.25 9.83 -20.76
N GLN A 245 12.54 9.87 -19.46
CA GLN A 245 13.76 9.34 -18.86
C GLN A 245 13.82 7.81 -18.91
N CYS A 246 12.67 7.16 -19.03
CA CYS A 246 12.56 5.71 -19.11
C CYS A 246 12.01 5.29 -20.46
N SER A 247 12.89 4.91 -21.39
CA SER A 247 12.52 4.50 -22.76
C SER A 247 11.67 3.24 -22.86
N GLN A 248 11.44 2.57 -21.73
CA GLN A 248 10.55 1.41 -21.62
C GLN A 248 9.10 1.83 -21.38
N CYS A 249 8.89 3.07 -20.93
CA CYS A 249 7.66 3.81 -21.15
C CYS A 249 7.69 4.39 -22.58
#